data_AF-A0A379GBS3-F1
#
_entry.id   AF-A0A379GBS3-F1
#
_cell.length_a   1.000
_cell.length_b   1.000
_cell.length_c   1.000
_cell.angle_alpha   90.00
_cell.angle_beta   90.00
_cell.angle_gamma   90.00
#
_symmetry.space_group_name_H-M   'P 1'
#
loop_
_entity.id
_entity.type
_entity.pdbx_description
1 polymer ?
#
loop_
_entity_poly.entity_id
_entity_poly.type
_entity_poly.pdbx_seq_one_letter_code
_entity_poly.pdbx_strand_id
1 'polypeptide(L)'
;MSADKAKGAEINGNVKIDTFGNAIVPQLSPYDTNSISVNVSTLPDDVTLNETSMKVYPTEGAILARQFQTKVGYQVIFDIKTAENIAIPFGAMASLTDEKDKQVNTGIIDAYQSLYMSGLPNDGNVVVTWNNNTGKHSCQFSYSELEKIEVSQQNPIRMVTVNCQ
;
A
#
# COMPACT_ATOMS: atom_id res chain seq x y z
N MET A 1 17.89 -5.26 9.10
CA MET A 1 16.80 -4.64 8.30
C MET A 1 15.57 -4.47 9.19
N SER A 2 14.71 -3.50 8.87
CA SER A 2 13.46 -3.25 9.60
C SER A 2 12.27 -3.16 8.65
N ALA A 3 11.11 -3.61 9.10
CA ALA A 3 9.81 -3.47 8.48
C ALA A 3 8.78 -3.33 9.61
N ASP A 4 8.34 -2.10 9.86
CA ASP A 4 7.54 -1.78 11.04
C ASP A 4 6.19 -2.50 10.97
N LYS A 5 5.78 -3.14 12.08
CA LYS A 5 4.51 -3.89 12.21
C LYS A 5 4.34 -5.09 11.26
N ALA A 6 5.35 -5.47 10.47
CA ALA A 6 5.34 -6.66 9.61
C ALA A 6 5.81 -7.93 10.36
N LYS A 7 5.32 -8.13 11.59
CA LYS A 7 5.72 -9.27 12.44
C LYS A 7 5.42 -10.60 11.77
N GLY A 8 6.37 -11.53 11.84
CA GLY A 8 6.18 -12.91 11.40
C GLY A 8 6.31 -13.13 9.89
N ALA A 9 6.40 -12.04 9.11
CA ALA A 9 6.65 -12.13 7.69
C ALA A 9 8.05 -12.67 7.42
N GLU A 10 8.15 -13.46 6.35
CA GLU A 10 9.38 -14.12 5.94
C GLU A 10 10.13 -13.29 4.89
N ILE A 11 11.45 -13.34 4.94
CA ILE A 11 12.36 -12.71 4.00
C ILE A 11 13.08 -13.81 3.25
N ASN A 12 12.99 -13.79 1.92
CA ASN A 12 13.54 -14.81 1.02
C ASN A 12 13.17 -16.26 1.45
N GLY A 13 12.01 -16.42 2.12
CA GLY A 13 11.45 -17.71 2.57
C GLY A 13 12.09 -18.34 3.82
N ASN A 14 13.17 -17.78 4.36
CA ASN A 14 13.95 -18.46 5.41
C ASN A 14 14.25 -17.61 6.66
N VAL A 15 14.11 -16.29 6.59
CA VAL A 15 14.38 -15.38 7.72
C VAL A 15 13.07 -14.74 8.17
N LYS A 16 12.74 -14.82 9.45
CA LYS A 16 11.49 -14.22 9.99
C LYS A 16 11.74 -12.86 10.61
N ILE A 17 10.79 -11.96 10.41
CA ILE A 17 10.74 -10.66 11.08
C ILE A 17 10.23 -10.85 12.51
N ASP A 18 10.95 -10.29 13.47
CA ASP A 18 10.61 -10.36 14.88
C ASP A 18 9.39 -9.50 15.25
N THR A 19 8.99 -9.54 16.53
CA THR A 19 7.87 -8.74 17.05
C THR A 19 8.10 -7.23 16.97
N PHE A 20 9.35 -6.79 16.91
CA PHE A 20 9.75 -5.39 16.83
C PHE A 20 9.89 -4.91 15.39
N GLY A 21 9.63 -5.76 14.39
CA GLY A 21 9.77 -5.43 12.98
C GLY A 21 11.18 -5.61 12.43
N ASN A 22 12.11 -6.23 13.15
CA ASN A 22 13.50 -6.38 12.73
C ASN A 22 13.82 -7.78 12.22
N ALA A 23 14.78 -7.85 11.31
CA ALA A 23 15.37 -9.10 10.84
C ALA A 23 16.85 -8.94 10.48
N ILE A 24 17.59 -10.03 10.59
CA ILE A 24 18.99 -10.13 10.20
C ILE A 24 19.10 -11.12 9.04
N VAL A 25 19.63 -10.68 7.90
CA VAL A 25 19.89 -11.51 6.73
C VAL A 25 21.40 -11.75 6.64
N PRO A 26 21.89 -12.94 7.02
CA PRO A 26 23.33 -13.19 7.13
C PRO A 26 24.01 -13.56 5.80
N GLN A 27 23.26 -14.10 4.84
CA GLN A 27 23.80 -14.65 3.59
C GLN A 27 23.72 -13.60 2.47
N LEU A 28 24.71 -12.71 2.39
CA LEU A 28 24.86 -11.76 1.29
C LEU A 28 26.23 -11.94 0.62
N SER A 29 26.25 -12.00 -0.71
CA SER A 29 27.48 -12.05 -1.51
C SER A 29 28.12 -10.66 -1.60
N PRO A 30 29.39 -10.48 -1.21
CA PRO A 30 30.07 -9.19 -1.30
C PRO A 30 30.31 -8.80 -2.76
N TYR A 31 30.26 -7.50 -3.04
CA TYR A 31 30.43 -6.87 -4.36
C TYR A 31 29.43 -7.34 -5.43
N ASP A 32 28.38 -8.05 -5.03
CA ASP A 32 27.37 -8.59 -5.92
C ASP A 32 25.98 -8.06 -5.58
N THR A 33 25.05 -8.25 -6.52
CA THR A 33 23.64 -7.89 -6.36
C THR A 33 22.96 -8.91 -5.47
N ASN A 34 22.50 -8.47 -4.31
CA ASN A 34 21.69 -9.30 -3.43
C ASN A 34 20.25 -8.77 -3.42
N SER A 35 19.31 -9.63 -3.80
CA SER A 35 17.87 -9.32 -3.77
C SER A 35 17.28 -9.77 -2.44
N ILE A 36 16.75 -8.83 -1.68
CA ILE A 36 16.06 -9.07 -0.42
C ILE A 36 14.58 -8.83 -0.68
N SER A 37 13.76 -9.86 -0.54
CA SER A 37 12.32 -9.79 -0.77
C SER A 37 11.55 -10.27 0.45
N VAL A 38 10.47 -9.56 0.78
CA VAL A 38 9.54 -9.95 1.83
C VAL A 38 8.42 -10.78 1.20
N ASN A 39 8.13 -11.94 1.78
CA ASN A 39 7.06 -12.83 1.37
C ASN A 39 5.71 -12.23 1.80
N VAL A 40 5.02 -11.60 0.84
CA VAL A 40 3.73 -10.94 1.06
C VAL A 40 2.64 -11.89 1.55
N SER A 41 2.73 -13.19 1.25
CA SER A 41 1.75 -14.19 1.70
C SER A 41 1.86 -14.50 3.20
N THR A 42 2.94 -14.08 3.84
CA THR A 42 3.17 -14.25 5.28
C THR A 42 3.00 -12.95 6.06
N LEU A 43 2.58 -11.87 5.38
CA LEU A 43 2.27 -10.60 6.04
C LEU A 43 0.96 -10.71 6.82
N PRO A 44 0.82 -9.95 7.91
CA PRO A 44 -0.48 -9.70 8.51
C PRO A 44 -1.44 -9.02 7.51
N ASP A 45 -2.73 -9.33 7.58
CA ASP A 45 -3.75 -8.86 6.62
C ASP A 45 -3.84 -7.33 6.54
N ASP A 46 -3.65 -6.64 7.66
CA ASP A 46 -3.74 -5.18 7.77
C ASP A 46 -2.39 -4.47 7.50
N VAL A 47 -1.41 -5.15 6.89
CA VAL A 47 -0.10 -4.59 6.60
C VAL A 47 0.25 -4.81 5.13
N THR A 48 0.51 -3.72 4.42
CA THR A 48 1.09 -3.73 3.08
C THR A 48 2.47 -3.11 3.07
N LEU A 49 3.19 -3.32 1.97
CA LEU A 49 4.53 -2.79 1.73
C LEU A 49 4.48 -1.89 0.49
N ASN A 50 5.18 -0.75 0.54
CA ASN A 50 5.38 0.07 -0.67
C ASN A 50 6.27 -0.67 -1.67
N GLU A 51 7.33 -1.30 -1.17
CA GLU A 51 8.26 -2.10 -1.95
C GLU A 51 8.32 -3.50 -1.33
N THR A 52 8.11 -4.53 -2.13
CA THR A 52 8.18 -5.92 -1.65
C THR A 52 9.58 -6.51 -1.78
N SER A 53 10.46 -5.86 -2.54
CA SER A 53 11.82 -6.29 -2.76
C SER A 53 12.77 -5.10 -2.86
N MET A 54 14.02 -5.34 -2.50
CA MET A 54 15.09 -4.35 -2.62
C MET A 54 16.39 -5.02 -3.02
N LYS A 55 17.20 -4.30 -3.79
CA LYS A 55 18.55 -4.74 -4.16
C LYS A 55 19.59 -4.03 -3.31
N VAL A 56 20.55 -4.79 -2.81
CA VAL A 56 21.69 -4.26 -2.04
C VAL A 56 23.00 -4.79 -2.60
N TYR A 57 24.05 -3.98 -2.43
CA TYR A 57 25.40 -4.22 -2.95
C TYR A 57 26.41 -4.01 -1.82
N PRO A 58 26.57 -4.98 -0.89
CA PRO A 58 27.47 -4.85 0.24
C PRO A 58 28.93 -5.02 -0.21
N THR A 59 29.87 -4.34 0.44
CA THR A 59 31.28 -4.70 0.38
C THR A 59 31.58 -5.85 1.35
N GLU A 60 32.77 -6.44 1.27
CA GLU A 60 33.20 -7.46 2.23
C GLU A 60 33.13 -6.91 3.66
N GLY A 61 32.50 -7.67 4.57
CA GLY A 61 32.32 -7.30 5.98
C GLY A 61 31.35 -6.16 6.26
N ALA A 62 30.65 -5.61 5.25
CA ALA A 62 29.73 -4.49 5.45
C ALA A 62 28.45 -4.91 6.18
N ILE A 63 28.03 -4.08 7.13
CA ILE A 63 26.71 -4.19 7.79
C ILE A 63 25.81 -3.10 7.22
N LEU A 64 24.72 -3.50 6.57
CA LEU A 64 23.77 -2.59 5.95
C LEU A 64 22.45 -2.54 6.73
N ALA A 65 22.05 -1.35 7.14
CA ALA A 65 20.72 -1.08 7.67
C ALA A 65 19.80 -0.65 6.52
N ARG A 66 18.68 -1.35 6.37
CA ARG A 66 17.67 -1.10 5.35
C ARG A 66 16.28 -1.22 5.96
N GLN A 67 15.37 -0.35 5.53
CA GLN A 67 14.00 -0.29 6.02
C GLN A 67 13.03 -0.49 4.85
N PHE A 68 12.07 -1.38 5.04
CA PHE A 68 10.90 -1.50 4.20
C PHE A 68 9.82 -0.58 4.73
N GLN A 69 9.27 0.25 3.85
CA GLN A 69 8.16 1.12 4.21
C GLN A 69 6.87 0.29 4.22
N THR A 70 6.30 0.13 5.41
CA THR A 70 5.03 -0.55 5.63
C THR A 70 3.90 0.46 5.73
N LYS A 71 2.76 0.07 5.16
CA LYS A 71 1.49 0.78 5.26
C LYS A 71 0.58 -0.09 6.12
N VAL A 72 0.09 0.47 7.22
CA VAL A 72 -0.75 -0.27 8.17
C VAL A 72 -2.17 0.25 8.11
N GLY A 73 -3.11 -0.65 7.89
CA GLY A 73 -4.52 -0.37 7.71
C GLY A 73 -5.13 -1.27 6.65
N TYR A 74 -6.38 -0.97 6.30
CA TYR A 74 -7.17 -1.83 5.43
C TYR A 74 -6.79 -1.68 3.96
N GLN A 75 -6.96 -2.77 3.21
CA GLN A 75 -6.89 -2.81 1.75
C GLN A 75 -8.30 -2.70 1.19
N VAL A 76 -8.52 -1.74 0.31
CA VAL A 76 -9.85 -1.46 -0.24
C VAL A 76 -9.76 -1.22 -1.75
N ILE A 77 -10.71 -1.81 -2.47
CA ILE A 77 -11.07 -1.44 -3.83
C ILE A 77 -12.35 -0.60 -3.74
N PHE A 78 -12.25 0.66 -4.14
CA PHE A 78 -13.41 1.53 -4.29
C PHE A 78 -13.94 1.44 -5.71
N ASP A 79 -15.21 1.05 -5.86
CA ASP A 79 -15.94 1.21 -7.11
C ASP A 79 -16.56 2.60 -7.14
N ILE A 80 -15.99 3.49 -7.96
CA ILE A 80 -16.35 4.89 -7.98
C ILE A 80 -17.50 5.11 -8.96
N LYS A 81 -18.63 5.56 -8.45
CA LYS A 81 -19.76 6.03 -9.24
C LYS A 81 -19.75 7.54 -9.30
N THR A 82 -19.98 8.08 -10.47
CA THR A 82 -20.10 9.52 -10.73
C THR A 82 -21.50 9.88 -11.19
N ALA A 83 -21.86 11.15 -11.10
CA ALA A 83 -23.09 11.64 -11.72
C ALA A 83 -23.06 11.40 -13.24
N GLU A 84 -24.24 11.18 -13.82
CA GLU A 84 -24.40 10.94 -15.26
C GLU A 84 -23.66 12.04 -16.06
N ASN A 85 -22.74 11.62 -16.94
CA ASN A 85 -21.80 12.42 -17.77
C ASN A 85 -20.44 12.84 -17.20
N ILE A 86 -20.04 12.44 -15.98
CA ILE A 86 -18.66 12.71 -15.49
C ILE A 86 -17.86 11.41 -15.47
N ALA A 87 -17.09 11.13 -16.51
CA ALA A 87 -16.16 10.00 -16.51
C ALA A 87 -14.80 10.45 -15.97
N ILE A 88 -14.37 9.85 -14.86
CA ILE A 88 -12.99 10.04 -14.37
C ILE A 88 -12.05 9.30 -15.33
N PRO A 89 -11.02 9.96 -15.88
CA PRO A 89 -10.10 9.32 -16.80
C PRO A 89 -9.23 8.29 -16.08
N PHE A 90 -8.81 7.26 -16.83
CA PHE A 90 -7.72 6.37 -16.42
C PHE A 90 -6.49 7.20 -16.04
N GLY A 91 -5.84 6.83 -14.93
CA GLY A 91 -4.67 7.56 -14.47
C GLY A 91 -4.97 8.77 -13.58
N ALA A 92 -6.24 9.02 -13.23
CA ALA A 92 -6.58 10.00 -12.22
C ALA A 92 -5.96 9.61 -10.86
N MET A 93 -5.39 10.59 -10.16
CA MET A 93 -4.69 10.37 -8.90
C MET A 93 -5.63 10.58 -7.73
N ALA A 94 -5.78 9.56 -6.88
CA ALA A 94 -6.46 9.65 -5.61
C ALA A 94 -5.47 9.84 -4.48
N SER A 95 -5.82 10.67 -3.49
CA SER A 95 -5.03 10.89 -2.29
C SER A 95 -5.95 10.98 -1.08
N LEU A 96 -5.56 10.33 0.03
CA LEU A 96 -6.22 10.51 1.31
C LEU A 96 -5.93 11.92 1.87
N THR A 97 -6.97 12.63 2.31
CA THR A 97 -6.87 14.04 2.76
C THR A 97 -6.41 14.16 4.21
N ASP A 98 -6.77 13.19 5.05
CA ASP A 98 -6.53 13.23 6.49
C ASP A 98 -5.34 12.32 6.85
N GLU A 99 -4.14 12.77 6.49
CA GLU A 99 -2.93 12.12 6.99
C GLU A 99 -2.27 12.95 8.09
N LYS A 100 -2.38 12.42 9.31
CA LYS A 100 -1.54 12.77 10.46
C LYS A 100 -0.10 12.25 10.30
N ASP A 101 0.14 11.40 9.30
CA ASP A 101 1.41 10.73 9.05
C ASP A 101 2.09 11.23 7.77
N LYS A 102 3.41 11.09 7.67
CA LYS A 102 4.22 11.72 6.61
C LYS A 102 4.16 11.02 5.23
N GLN A 103 3.35 9.97 5.06
CA GLN A 103 3.38 9.13 3.85
C GLN A 103 2.06 9.16 3.09
N VAL A 104 1.92 10.15 2.19
CA VAL A 104 0.71 10.36 1.38
C VAL A 104 0.21 9.04 0.78
N ASN A 105 -0.87 8.50 1.32
CA ASN A 105 -1.49 7.32 0.75
C ASN A 105 -2.21 7.70 -0.55
N THR A 106 -1.59 7.35 -1.67
CA THR A 106 -2.11 7.61 -3.01
C THR A 106 -2.53 6.34 -3.72
N GLY A 107 -3.52 6.46 -4.59
CA GLY A 107 -3.91 5.42 -5.54
C GLY A 107 -4.17 6.01 -6.93
N ILE A 108 -4.38 5.13 -7.89
CA ILE A 108 -4.68 5.49 -9.28
C ILE A 108 -5.99 4.83 -9.67
N ILE A 109 -6.84 5.57 -10.37
CA ILE A 109 -8.09 5.05 -10.92
C ILE A 109 -7.82 4.33 -12.23
N ASP A 110 -8.39 3.13 -12.34
CA ASP A 110 -8.30 2.31 -13.54
C ASP A 110 -9.39 2.66 -14.59
N ALA A 111 -9.44 1.90 -15.68
CA ALA A 111 -10.38 2.14 -16.77
C ALA A 111 -11.81 1.73 -16.43
N TYR A 112 -12.01 0.96 -15.36
CA TYR A 112 -13.30 0.46 -14.88
C TYR A 112 -13.88 1.32 -13.77
N GLN A 113 -13.28 2.48 -13.49
CA GLN A 113 -13.64 3.37 -12.38
C GLN A 113 -13.41 2.73 -11.00
N SER A 114 -12.48 1.77 -10.92
CA SER A 114 -12.07 1.17 -9.65
C SER A 114 -10.76 1.79 -9.16
N LEU A 115 -10.64 1.95 -7.84
CA LEU A 115 -9.48 2.52 -7.17
C LEU A 115 -9.01 1.58 -6.07
N TYR A 116 -7.78 1.08 -6.20
CA TYR A 116 -7.13 0.34 -5.12
C TYR A 116 -6.31 1.26 -4.22
N MET A 117 -6.51 1.15 -2.91
CA MET A 117 -5.72 1.81 -1.88
C MET A 117 -5.47 0.85 -0.73
N SER A 118 -4.31 0.96 -0.07
CA SER A 118 -3.92 0.07 1.04
C SER A 118 -3.34 0.86 2.20
N GLY A 119 -3.47 0.37 3.42
CA GLY A 119 -3.09 1.13 4.62
C GLY A 119 -4.06 2.26 4.91
N LEU A 120 -5.35 2.06 4.64
CA LEU A 120 -6.38 3.04 4.94
C LEU A 120 -6.82 2.92 6.42
N PRO A 121 -7.08 4.05 7.11
CA PRO A 121 -7.77 4.04 8.40
C PRO A 121 -9.21 3.52 8.25
N ASN A 122 -9.92 3.29 9.35
CA ASN A 122 -11.30 2.83 9.33
C ASN A 122 -12.25 3.80 8.60
N ASP A 123 -11.97 5.10 8.71
CA ASP A 123 -12.78 6.19 8.18
C ASP A 123 -11.86 7.26 7.60
N GLY A 124 -12.27 7.89 6.50
CA GLY A 124 -11.46 8.93 5.87
C GLY A 124 -12.07 9.54 4.61
N ASN A 125 -11.39 10.55 4.09
CA ASN A 125 -11.81 11.30 2.90
C ASN A 125 -10.75 11.19 1.81
N VAL A 126 -11.16 10.74 0.63
CA VAL A 126 -10.29 10.62 -0.54
C VAL A 126 -10.64 11.72 -1.53
N VAL A 127 -9.61 12.41 -2.01
CA VAL A 127 -9.72 13.38 -3.09
C VAL A 127 -9.06 12.80 -4.32
N VAL A 128 -9.83 12.73 -5.39
CA VAL A 128 -9.40 12.34 -6.72
C VAL A 128 -9.13 13.60 -7.52
N THR A 129 -7.97 13.70 -8.14
CA THR A 129 -7.59 14.82 -9.00
C THR A 129 -7.10 14.32 -10.35
N TRP A 130 -7.51 15.03 -11.40
CA TRP A 130 -7.02 14.78 -12.75
C TRP A 130 -6.94 16.09 -13.52
N ASN A 131 -6.09 16.10 -14.53
CA ASN A 131 -5.95 17.22 -15.45
C ASN A 131 -6.40 16.78 -16.84
N ASN A 132 -7.13 17.66 -17.52
CA ASN A 132 -7.46 17.49 -18.93
C ASN A 132 -7.23 18.81 -19.68
N ASN A 133 -7.58 18.85 -20.97
CA ASN A 133 -7.44 20.06 -21.79
C ASN A 133 -8.29 21.25 -21.32
N THR A 134 -9.28 21.03 -20.44
CA THR A 134 -10.17 22.09 -19.94
C THR A 134 -9.79 22.57 -18.53
N GLY A 135 -8.77 21.98 -17.90
CA GLY A 135 -8.23 22.42 -16.61
C GLY A 135 -7.99 21.29 -15.61
N LYS A 136 -7.78 21.69 -14.36
CA LYS A 136 -7.68 20.77 -13.22
C LYS A 136 -9.08 20.48 -12.69
N HIS A 137 -9.44 19.20 -12.65
CA HIS A 137 -10.68 18.70 -12.10
C HIS A 137 -10.39 17.90 -10.84
N SER A 138 -11.32 17.94 -9.89
CA SER A 138 -11.22 17.18 -8.66
C SER A 138 -12.59 16.71 -8.23
N CYS A 139 -12.61 15.57 -7.56
CA CYS A 139 -13.80 14.95 -7.02
C CYS A 139 -13.46 14.33 -5.67
N GLN A 140 -14.37 14.33 -4.72
CA GLN A 140 -14.13 13.82 -3.37
C GLN A 140 -15.20 12.83 -2.95
N PHE A 141 -14.80 11.86 -2.14
CA PHE A 141 -15.72 10.95 -1.47
C PHE A 141 -15.21 10.59 -0.08
N SER A 142 -16.15 10.29 0.80
CA SER A 142 -15.91 9.82 2.16
C SER A 142 -16.22 8.34 2.25
N TYR A 143 -15.44 7.61 3.06
CA TYR A 143 -15.72 6.23 3.41
C TYR A 143 -15.67 6.08 4.93
N SER A 144 -16.41 5.10 5.43
CA SER A 144 -16.50 4.81 6.87
C SER A 144 -16.73 3.33 7.13
N GLU A 145 -16.43 2.90 8.36
CA GLU A 145 -16.74 1.56 8.88
C GLU A 145 -16.10 0.40 8.12
N LEU A 146 -14.88 0.56 7.60
CA LEU A 146 -14.17 -0.51 6.89
C LEU A 146 -13.99 -1.78 7.74
N GLU A 147 -13.89 -1.66 9.06
CA GLU A 147 -13.79 -2.78 9.99
C GLU A 147 -14.99 -3.74 9.93
N LYS A 148 -16.18 -3.25 9.55
CA LYS A 148 -17.42 -4.05 9.52
C LYS A 148 -17.56 -4.89 8.25
N ILE A 149 -16.72 -4.64 7.25
CA ILE A 149 -16.75 -5.36 5.99
C ILE A 149 -16.02 -6.69 6.20
N GLU A 150 -16.78 -7.78 6.22
CA GLU A 150 -16.25 -9.12 6.36
C GLU A 150 -15.35 -9.46 5.16
N VAL A 151 -14.10 -9.78 5.46
CA VAL A 151 -13.12 -10.31 4.50
C VAL A 151 -12.85 -11.77 4.81
N SER A 152 -12.57 -12.55 3.77
CA SER A 152 -12.17 -13.96 3.91
C SER A 152 -10.65 -14.05 3.94
N GLN A 153 -10.08 -15.08 4.59
CA GLN A 153 -8.64 -15.35 4.56
C GLN A 153 -8.07 -15.52 3.14
N GLN A 154 -8.92 -15.85 2.15
CA GLN A 154 -8.51 -15.94 0.76
C GLN A 154 -8.60 -14.60 0.01
N ASN A 155 -9.39 -13.65 0.51
CA ASN A 155 -9.64 -12.33 -0.09
C ASN A 155 -9.65 -11.26 1.01
N PRO A 156 -8.46 -10.79 1.45
CA PRO A 156 -8.33 -9.77 2.50
C PRO A 156 -8.71 -8.35 2.03
N ILE A 157 -9.03 -8.18 0.74
CA ILE A 157 -9.36 -6.90 0.13
C ILE A 157 -10.86 -6.62 0.26
N ARG A 158 -11.21 -5.45 0.80
CA ARG A 158 -12.59 -4.97 0.94
C ARG A 158 -13.05 -4.30 -0.35
N MET A 159 -14.29 -4.51 -0.74
CA MET A 159 -14.89 -3.83 -1.90
C MET A 159 -15.98 -2.87 -1.42
N VAL A 160 -15.89 -1.60 -1.81
CA VAL A 160 -16.83 -0.54 -1.39
C VAL A 160 -17.25 0.29 -2.58
N THR A 161 -18.55 0.44 -2.81
CA THR A 161 -19.05 1.38 -3.81
C THR A 161 -19.21 2.76 -3.19
N VAL A 162 -18.63 3.79 -3.83
CA VAL A 162 -18.69 5.18 -3.38
C VAL A 162 -19.18 6.09 -4.50
N ASN A 163 -19.91 7.14 -4.12
CA ASN A 163 -20.29 8.18 -5.06
C ASN A 163 -19.30 9.34 -4.92
N CYS A 164 -18.69 9.74 -6.02
CA CYS A 164 -17.74 10.84 -6.05
C CYS A 164 -18.47 12.14 -6.41
N GLN A 165 -18.30 13.17 -5.57
CA GLN A 165 -18.93 14.49 -5.67
C GLN A 165 -17.94 15.58 -6.05
#